data_AF-G0AH99-F1
#
_entry.id   AF-G0AH99-F1
#
_cell.length_a   1.000
_cell.length_b   1.000
_cell.length_c   1.000
_cell.angle_alpha   90.00
_cell.angle_beta   90.00
_cell.angle_gamma   90.00
#
_symmetry.space_group_name_H-M   'P 1'
#
loop_
_entity.id
_entity.type
_entity.pdbx_description
1 polymer ?
#
loop_
_entity_poly.entity_id
_entity_poly.type
_entity_poly.pdbx_seq_one_letter_code
_entity_poly.pdbx_strand_id
1 'polypeptide(L)'
;MNFEKWMQRAAALVDGSAWLLMVPCLLVWYFFDPLGMQVVVLWLTHLPVVVGVTIILSRIVFPDIKLSELIADVRGGNVAAAVVVAGLLVFVGLLVLTAAGWAK
;
A
#
# COMPACT_ATOMS: atom_id res chain seq x y z
N MET A 1 21.59 -6.43 3.17
CA MET A 1 20.37 -5.67 2.83
C MET A 1 20.78 -4.20 2.72
N ASN A 2 20.90 -3.67 1.49
CA ASN A 2 21.60 -2.40 1.23
C ASN A 2 20.85 -1.18 1.79
N PHE A 3 21.50 -0.46 2.71
CA PHE A 3 21.09 0.84 3.24
C PHE A 3 20.75 1.86 2.13
N GLU A 4 21.48 1.78 1.03
CA GLU A 4 21.30 2.60 -0.18
C GLU A 4 19.90 2.49 -0.82
N LYS A 5 19.32 1.26 -0.86
CA LYS A 5 17.97 1.04 -1.40
C LYS A 5 16.89 1.64 -0.51
N TRP A 6 17.12 1.68 0.80
CA TRP A 6 16.22 2.31 1.76
C TRP A 6 16.27 3.83 1.64
N MET A 7 17.47 4.41 1.48
CA MET A 7 17.62 5.85 1.24
C MET A 7 16.94 6.30 -0.05
N GLN A 8 17.08 5.55 -1.16
CA GLN A 8 16.40 5.88 -2.41
C GLN A 8 14.88 5.85 -2.29
N ARG A 9 14.32 4.89 -1.54
CA ARG A 9 12.88 4.81 -1.29
C ARG A 9 12.39 5.91 -0.34
N ALA A 10 13.19 6.27 0.65
CA ALA A 10 12.89 7.38 1.55
C ALA A 10 13.00 8.74 0.84
N ALA A 11 13.89 8.88 -0.15
CA ALA A 11 14.02 10.09 -0.95
C ALA A 11 12.72 10.45 -1.69
N ALA A 12 11.95 9.44 -2.13
CA ALA A 12 10.64 9.65 -2.74
C ALA A 12 9.61 10.28 -1.77
N LEU A 13 9.77 10.08 -0.45
CA LEU A 13 8.92 10.73 0.56
C LEU A 13 9.27 12.20 0.78
N VAL A 14 10.44 12.64 0.32
CA VAL A 14 10.95 14.02 0.46
C VAL A 14 10.99 14.72 -0.91
N ASP A 15 10.28 14.19 -1.91
CA ASP A 15 10.21 14.81 -3.22
C ASP A 15 9.45 16.15 -3.14
N GLY A 16 10.19 17.25 -3.15
CA GLY A 16 9.66 18.59 -2.99
C GLY A 16 8.59 18.95 -4.03
N SER A 17 8.65 18.36 -5.23
CA SER A 17 7.66 18.62 -6.29
C SER A 17 6.28 18.03 -5.94
N ALA A 18 6.26 16.82 -5.36
CA ALA A 18 5.04 16.18 -4.88
C ALA A 18 4.45 16.93 -3.68
N TRP A 19 5.29 17.41 -2.76
CA TRP A 19 4.86 18.23 -1.62
C TRP A 19 4.27 19.58 -2.05
N LEU A 20 4.85 20.21 -3.09
CA LEU A 20 4.36 21.49 -3.63
C LEU A 20 2.95 21.37 -4.21
N LEU A 21 2.58 20.20 -4.74
CA LEU A 21 1.21 19.91 -5.19
C LEU A 21 0.28 19.46 -4.07
N MET A 22 0.76 18.64 -3.14
CA MET A 22 -0.07 18.11 -2.05
C MET A 22 -0.45 19.17 -1.02
N VAL A 23 0.50 20.02 -0.59
CA VAL A 23 0.27 20.96 0.52
C VAL A 23 -0.84 21.97 0.21
N PRO A 24 -0.87 22.67 -0.94
CA PRO A 24 -1.94 23.60 -1.26
C PRO A 24 -3.30 22.90 -1.36
N CYS A 25 -3.35 21.70 -1.95
CA CYS A 25 -4.60 20.93 -2.07
C CYS A 25 -5.14 20.49 -0.70
N LEU A 26 -4.28 20.01 0.20
CA LEU A 26 -4.66 19.66 1.57
C LEU A 26 -5.11 20.90 2.36
N LEU A 27 -4.44 22.04 2.15
CA LEU A 27 -4.76 23.29 2.83
C LEU A 27 -6.11 23.84 2.35
N VAL A 28 -6.39 23.78 1.04
CA VAL A 28 -7.71 24.10 0.49
C VAL A 28 -8.77 23.16 1.07
N TRP A 29 -8.53 21.85 1.06
CA TRP A 29 -9.47 20.86 1.59
C TRP A 29 -9.79 21.11 3.07
N TYR A 30 -8.80 21.45 3.90
CA TYR A 30 -9.01 21.79 5.30
C TYR A 30 -10.07 22.89 5.51
N PHE A 31 -10.09 23.90 4.65
CA PHE A 31 -11.05 25.00 4.73
C PHE A 31 -12.46 24.62 4.27
N PHE A 32 -12.59 23.63 3.37
CA PHE A 32 -13.89 23.18 2.86
C PHE A 32 -14.52 22.06 3.70
N ASP A 33 -13.71 21.15 4.23
CA ASP A 33 -14.16 20.01 5.04
C ASP A 33 -13.09 19.56 6.05
N PRO A 34 -13.03 20.21 7.23
CA PRO A 34 -12.05 19.87 8.26
C PRO A 34 -12.27 18.48 8.87
N LEU A 35 -13.51 17.98 8.88
CA LEU A 35 -13.83 16.64 9.39
C LEU A 35 -13.31 15.56 8.43
N GLY A 36 -13.51 15.74 7.12
CA GLY A 36 -12.94 14.86 6.10
C GLY A 36 -11.42 14.79 6.19
N MET A 37 -10.75 15.91 6.45
CA MET A 37 -9.29 15.92 6.63
C MET A 37 -8.81 15.15 7.86
N GLN A 38 -9.51 15.24 8.99
CA GLN A 38 -9.18 14.44 10.18
C GLN A 38 -9.28 12.94 9.89
N VAL A 39 -10.31 12.52 9.15
CA VAL A 39 -10.48 11.14 8.70
C VAL A 39 -9.30 10.73 7.82
N VAL A 40 -8.92 11.53 6.83
CA VAL A 40 -7.78 11.21 5.95
C VAL A 40 -6.48 11.04 6.74
N VAL A 41 -6.20 11.94 7.69
CA VAL A 41 -5.01 11.85 8.55
C VAL A 41 -5.04 10.59 9.43
N LEU A 42 -6.20 10.26 9.99
CA LEU A 42 -6.40 9.03 10.76
C LEU A 42 -6.13 7.79 9.89
N TRP A 43 -6.66 7.75 8.67
CA TRP A 43 -6.43 6.65 7.74
C TRP A 43 -4.99 6.56 7.25
N LEU A 44 -4.28 7.68 7.14
CA LEU A 44 -2.86 7.71 6.76
C LEU A 44 -1.98 6.94 7.77
N THR A 45 -2.37 6.93 9.04
CA THR A 45 -1.69 6.15 10.10
C THR A 45 -2.21 4.72 10.22
N HIS A 46 -3.51 4.48 9.97
CA HIS A 46 -4.12 3.15 10.09
C HIS A 46 -3.85 2.24 8.88
N LEU A 47 -3.82 2.79 7.65
CA LEU A 47 -3.61 1.99 6.43
C LEU A 47 -2.31 1.19 6.45
N PRO A 48 -1.13 1.74 6.83
CA PRO A 48 0.09 0.95 6.91
C PRO A 48 -0.01 -0.23 7.87
N VAL A 49 -0.71 -0.07 9.00
CA VAL A 49 -0.93 -1.15 9.98
C VAL A 49 -1.84 -2.22 9.40
N VAL A 50 -2.97 -1.82 8.80
CA VAL A 50 -3.92 -2.74 8.16
C VAL A 50 -3.25 -3.50 7.01
N VAL A 51 -2.49 -2.81 6.17
CA VAL A 51 -1.71 -3.42 5.08
C VAL A 51 -0.65 -4.37 5.64
N GLY A 52 0.07 -3.98 6.69
CA GLY A 52 1.07 -4.82 7.34
C GLY A 52 0.47 -6.13 7.88
N VAL A 53 -0.64 -6.04 8.61
CA VAL A 53 -1.38 -7.20 9.11
C VAL A 53 -1.90 -8.06 7.97
N THR A 54 -2.41 -7.44 6.90
CA THR A 54 -2.90 -8.16 5.72
C THR A 54 -1.78 -8.93 5.01
N ILE A 55 -0.58 -8.35 4.90
CA ILE A 55 0.59 -9.04 4.32
C ILE A 55 1.02 -10.20 5.22
N ILE A 56 1.01 -10.04 6.54
CA ILE A 56 1.31 -11.13 7.49
C ILE A 56 0.29 -12.26 7.34
N LEU A 57 -1.01 -11.94 7.32
CA LEU A 57 -2.07 -12.92 7.11
C LEU A 57 -1.93 -13.64 5.77
N SER A 58 -1.62 -12.91 4.69
CA SER A 58 -1.36 -13.52 3.39
C SER A 58 -0.21 -14.53 3.43
N ARG A 59 0.85 -14.30 4.22
CA ARG A 59 1.95 -15.26 4.38
C ARG A 59 1.56 -16.47 5.22
N ILE A 60 0.65 -16.31 6.17
CA ILE A 60 0.12 -17.41 6.98
C ILE A 60 -0.81 -18.29 6.14
N VAL A 61 -1.68 -17.68 5.34
CA VAL A 61 -2.64 -18.40 4.49
C VAL A 61 -1.95 -19.06 3.29
N PHE A 62 -0.93 -18.41 2.73
CA PHE A 62 -0.20 -18.88 1.55
C PHE A 62 1.31 -18.99 1.83
N PRO A 63 1.75 -19.95 2.67
CA PRO A 63 3.15 -20.08 3.07
C PRO A 63 4.09 -20.44 1.91
N ASP A 64 3.58 -21.17 0.91
CA ASP A 64 4.36 -21.61 -0.24
C ASP A 64 4.51 -20.57 -1.35
N ILE A 65 3.70 -19.49 -1.31
CA ILE A 65 3.73 -18.45 -2.35
C ILE A 65 4.87 -17.45 -2.07
N LYS A 66 5.97 -17.62 -2.79
CA LYS A 66 7.09 -16.67 -2.77
C LYS A 66 6.90 -15.57 -3.80
N LEU A 67 6.40 -14.42 -3.36
CA LEU A 67 6.10 -13.28 -4.22
C LEU A 67 7.30 -12.82 -5.09
N SER A 68 8.52 -12.94 -4.57
CA SER A 68 9.74 -12.57 -5.30
C SER A 68 10.00 -13.47 -6.51
N GLU A 69 9.69 -14.76 -6.39
CA GLU A 69 9.85 -15.74 -7.47
C GLU A 69 8.72 -15.55 -8.49
N LEU A 70 7.48 -15.39 -8.03
CA LEU A 70 6.33 -15.12 -8.90
C LEU A 70 6.51 -13.85 -9.74
N ILE A 71 7.02 -12.76 -9.16
CA ILE A 71 7.25 -11.51 -9.91
C ILE A 71 8.35 -11.70 -10.98
N ALA A 72 9.36 -12.52 -10.72
CA ALA A 72 10.38 -12.86 -11.70
C ALA A 72 9.78 -13.67 -12.86
N ASP A 73 8.95 -14.65 -12.55
CA ASP A 73 8.26 -15.49 -13.55
C ASP A 73 7.27 -14.70 -14.40
N VAL A 74 6.55 -13.73 -13.80
CA VAL A 74 5.68 -12.79 -14.54
C VAL A 74 6.48 -11.97 -15.54
N ARG A 75 7.66 -11.47 -15.15
CA ARG A 75 8.55 -10.75 -16.08
C ARG A 75 9.10 -11.66 -17.18
N GLY A 76 9.22 -12.95 -16.90
CA GLY A 76 9.54 -13.99 -17.88
C GLY A 76 8.39 -14.35 -18.83
N GLY A 77 7.22 -13.70 -18.70
CA GLY A 77 6.06 -13.94 -19.57
C GLY A 77 5.18 -15.11 -19.12
N ASN A 78 5.38 -15.67 -17.92
CA ASN A 78 4.56 -16.75 -17.41
C ASN A 78 3.18 -16.21 -16.98
N VAL A 79 2.16 -16.51 -17.79
CA VAL A 79 0.77 -16.09 -17.56
C VAL A 79 0.19 -16.72 -16.31
N ALA A 80 0.55 -17.97 -15.97
CA ALA A 80 0.04 -18.63 -14.77
C ALA A 80 0.52 -17.91 -13.51
N ALA A 81 1.80 -17.52 -13.46
CA ALA A 81 2.34 -16.72 -12.36
C ALA A 81 1.62 -15.36 -12.26
N ALA A 82 1.29 -14.72 -13.38
CA ALA A 82 0.58 -13.44 -13.41
C ALA A 82 -0.82 -13.54 -12.82
N VAL A 83 -1.55 -14.61 -13.14
CA VAL A 83 -2.88 -14.87 -12.59
C VAL A 83 -2.82 -15.06 -11.07
N VAL A 84 -1.83 -15.79 -10.57
CA VAL A 84 -1.66 -15.98 -9.12
C VAL A 84 -1.33 -14.66 -8.41
N VAL A 85 -0.45 -13.82 -8.97
CA VAL A 85 -0.16 -12.49 -8.41
C VAL A 85 -1.41 -11.61 -8.41
N ALA A 86 -2.17 -11.60 -9.50
CA ALA A 86 -3.40 -10.83 -9.58
C ALA A 86 -4.44 -11.29 -8.55
N GLY A 87 -4.62 -12.61 -8.38
CA GLY A 87 -5.50 -13.18 -7.35
C GLY A 87 -5.07 -12.77 -5.94
N LEU A 88 -3.76 -12.78 -5.66
CA LEU A 88 -3.23 -12.35 -4.36
C LEU A 88 -3.49 -10.85 -4.12
N LEU A 89 -3.33 -10.00 -5.14
CA LEU A 89 -3.64 -8.57 -5.03
C LEU A 89 -5.11 -8.32 -4.76
N VAL A 90 -6.01 -9.05 -5.42
CA VAL A 90 -7.45 -8.97 -5.17
C VAL A 90 -7.79 -9.43 -3.76
N PHE A 91 -7.21 -10.55 -3.30
CA PHE A 91 -7.40 -11.05 -1.94
C PHE A 91 -6.94 -10.04 -0.88
N VAL A 92 -5.74 -9.48 -1.04
CA VAL A 92 -5.21 -8.43 -0.16
C VAL A 92 -6.10 -7.18 -0.20
N GLY A 93 -6.55 -6.76 -1.38
CA GLY A 93 -7.46 -5.63 -1.54
C GLY A 93 -8.79 -5.83 -0.80
N LEU A 94 -9.40 -7.01 -0.94
CA LEU A 94 -10.64 -7.36 -0.24
C LEU A 94 -10.45 -7.44 1.28
N LEU A 95 -9.32 -7.98 1.76
CA LEU A 95 -9.00 -7.96 3.18
C LEU A 95 -8.84 -6.54 3.72
N VAL A 96 -8.14 -5.67 3.01
CA VAL A 96 -8.00 -4.26 3.40
C VAL A 96 -9.36 -3.57 3.42
N LEU A 97 -10.20 -3.77 2.39
CA LEU A 97 -11.55 -3.19 2.36
C LEU A 97 -12.44 -3.70 3.51
N THR A 98 -12.34 -4.98 3.84
CA THR A 98 -13.09 -5.57 4.95
C THR A 98 -12.60 -5.03 6.28
N ALA A 99 -11.28 -5.04 6.53
CA ALA A 99 -10.68 -4.49 7.74
C ALA A 99 -10.99 -2.99 7.88
N ALA A 100 -10.98 -2.25 6.77
CA ALA A 100 -11.33 -0.85 6.76
C ALA A 100 -12.81 -0.61 7.06
N GLY A 101 -13.71 -1.45 6.51
CA GLY A 101 -15.15 -1.38 6.79
C GLY A 101 -15.53 -1.71 8.23
N TRP A 102 -14.67 -2.44 8.95
CA TRP A 102 -14.80 -2.75 10.37
C TRP A 102 -14.29 -1.63 11.29
N ALA A 103 -13.46 -0.71 10.80
CA ALA A 103 -12.95 0.45 11.54
C ALA A 103 -13.99 1.60 11.62
N LYS A 104 -15.27 1.25 11.80
CA LYS A 104 -16.37 2.19 12.05
C LYS A 104 -16.45 2.58 13.51
#